data_AF-A0A1M2YT19-F1
#
_entry.id   AF-A0A1M2YT19-F1
#
_cell.length_a   1.000
_cell.length_b   1.000
_cell.length_c   1.000
_cell.angle_alpha   90.00
_cell.angle_beta   90.00
_cell.angle_gamma   90.00
#
_symmetry.space_group_name_H-M   'P 1'
#
loop_
_entity.id
_entity.type
_entity.pdbx_description
1 polymer ?
#
loop_
_entity_poly.entity_id
_entity_poly.type
_entity_poly.pdbx_seq_one_letter_code
_entity_poly.pdbx_strand_id
1 'polypeptide(L)'
;MIPGRLRQRLKILRWKPADLADELGRREAEVKAWIEGRADAPLAVTAWIEALVKAHEALPPPGRALAISKTGGDEIEPAEIRLPEAGRRTTQPGTARRPIHPLETGFSTAAASQSTPSVTSSKGGSTHGPRPL
;
A
#
# COMPACT_ATOMS: atom_id res chain seq x y z
N MET A 1 6.17 1.91 -14.75
CA MET A 1 7.63 1.89 -14.96
C MET A 1 7.90 1.65 -16.45
N ILE A 2 8.89 2.33 -17.07
CA ILE A 2 9.21 2.19 -18.51
C ILE A 2 9.82 0.79 -18.78
N PRO A 3 9.50 0.12 -19.92
CA PRO A 3 10.01 -1.21 -20.27
C PRO A 3 11.54 -1.35 -20.19
N GLY A 4 12.27 -0.34 -20.66
CA GLY A 4 13.73 -0.30 -20.58
C GLY A 4 14.25 -0.33 -19.13
N ARG A 5 13.53 0.32 -18.20
CA ARG A 5 13.88 0.32 -16.78
C ARG A 5 13.59 -1.03 -16.13
N LEU A 6 12.51 -1.72 -16.52
CA LEU A 6 12.24 -3.09 -16.07
C LEU A 6 13.38 -4.04 -16.48
N ARG A 7 13.84 -3.97 -17.73
CA ARG A 7 15.01 -4.75 -18.20
C ARG A 7 16.26 -4.48 -17.39
N GLN A 8 16.55 -3.20 -17.12
CA GLN A 8 17.72 -2.81 -16.34
C GLN A 8 17.68 -3.42 -14.93
N ARG A 9 16.51 -3.38 -14.26
CA ARG A 9 16.33 -3.91 -12.92
C ARG A 9 16.49 -5.43 -12.87
N LEU A 10 15.96 -6.15 -13.85
CA LEU A 10 16.17 -7.60 -13.95
C LEU A 10 17.64 -7.97 -14.18
N LYS A 11 18.40 -7.16 -14.94
CA LYS A 11 19.85 -7.37 -15.09
C LYS A 11 20.61 -7.24 -13.77
N ILE A 12 20.23 -6.29 -12.91
CA ILE A 12 20.85 -6.12 -11.58
C ILE A 12 20.61 -7.37 -10.72
N LEU A 13 19.39 -7.90 -10.76
CA LEU A 13 19.04 -9.16 -10.09
C LEU A 13 19.60 -10.41 -10.79
N ARG A 14 20.20 -10.26 -11.98
CA ARG A 14 20.65 -11.36 -12.86
C ARG A 14 19.54 -12.32 -13.26
N TRP A 15 18.30 -11.86 -13.26
CA TRP A 15 17.11 -12.63 -13.62
C TRP A 15 16.82 -12.56 -15.12
N LYS A 16 16.36 -13.68 -15.67
CA LYS A 16 15.80 -13.80 -17.01
C LYS A 16 14.28 -13.56 -16.97
N PRO A 17 13.64 -13.30 -18.13
CA PRO A 17 12.18 -13.20 -18.22
C PRO A 17 11.45 -14.45 -17.72
N ALA A 18 12.05 -15.64 -17.91
CA ALA A 18 11.53 -16.91 -17.42
C ALA A 18 11.50 -16.95 -15.89
N ASP A 19 12.60 -16.58 -15.22
CA ASP A 19 12.67 -16.54 -13.76
C ASP A 19 11.60 -15.62 -13.15
N LEU A 20 11.35 -14.46 -13.79
CA LEU A 20 10.29 -13.55 -13.36
C LEU A 20 8.89 -14.14 -13.59
N ALA A 21 8.70 -14.89 -14.68
CA ALA A 21 7.44 -15.54 -14.98
C ALA A 21 7.12 -16.64 -13.96
N ASP A 22 8.13 -17.44 -13.60
CA ASP A 22 8.02 -18.49 -12.59
C ASP A 22 7.69 -17.89 -11.22
N GLU A 23 8.39 -16.84 -10.81
CA GLU A 23 8.17 -16.18 -9.50
C GLU A 23 6.79 -15.52 -9.39
N LEU A 24 6.24 -15.04 -10.51
CA LEU A 24 4.89 -14.47 -10.57
C LEU A 24 3.79 -15.51 -10.84
N GLY A 25 4.16 -16.76 -11.14
CA GLY A 25 3.23 -17.79 -11.62
C GLY A 25 2.50 -17.41 -12.91
N ARG A 26 3.15 -16.61 -13.78
CA ARG A 26 2.59 -16.11 -15.04
C ARG A 26 3.27 -16.72 -16.25
N ARG A 27 2.68 -16.52 -17.42
CA ARG A 27 3.26 -16.97 -18.68
C ARG A 27 4.44 -16.09 -19.08
N GLU A 28 5.54 -16.70 -19.51
CA GLU A 28 6.74 -15.97 -19.97
C GLU A 28 6.43 -14.98 -21.11
N ALA A 29 5.47 -15.30 -21.99
CA ALA A 29 5.05 -14.42 -23.06
C ALA A 29 4.48 -13.07 -22.56
N GLU A 30 3.76 -13.10 -21.43
CA GLU A 30 3.19 -11.90 -20.81
C GLU A 30 4.30 -11.02 -20.22
N VAL A 31 5.25 -11.65 -19.51
CA VAL A 31 6.43 -10.96 -18.97
C VAL A 31 7.31 -10.39 -20.09
N LYS A 32 7.51 -11.12 -21.18
CA LYS A 32 8.21 -10.63 -22.37
C LYS A 32 7.52 -9.43 -22.99
N ALA A 33 6.17 -9.43 -23.05
CA ALA A 33 5.42 -8.28 -23.55
C ALA A 33 5.67 -7.02 -22.70
N TRP A 34 5.74 -7.16 -21.37
CA TRP A 34 6.10 -6.05 -20.47
C TRP A 34 7.52 -5.54 -20.71
N ILE A 35 8.46 -6.47 -20.87
CA ILE A 35 9.87 -6.20 -21.11
C ILE A 35 10.11 -5.53 -22.48
N GLU A 36 9.36 -5.92 -23.50
CA GLU A 36 9.39 -5.35 -24.86
C GLU A 36 8.55 -4.08 -25.01
N GLY A 37 7.77 -3.72 -24.00
CA GLY A 37 6.87 -2.56 -24.07
C GLY A 37 5.66 -2.78 -24.98
N ARG A 38 5.36 -4.03 -25.32
CA ARG A 38 4.11 -4.41 -26.01
C ARG A 38 2.90 -4.38 -25.08
N ALA A 39 3.13 -4.44 -23.76
CA ALA A 39 2.11 -4.31 -22.74
C ALA A 39 2.69 -3.59 -21.53
N ASP A 40 1.84 -2.93 -20.74
CA ASP A 40 2.26 -2.32 -19.49
C ASP A 40 2.33 -3.35 -18.36
N ALA A 41 3.40 -3.27 -17.57
CA ALA A 41 3.55 -4.08 -16.37
C ALA A 41 2.62 -3.58 -15.25
N PRO A 42 1.93 -4.47 -14.53
CA PRO A 42 1.12 -4.08 -13.37
C PRO A 42 1.93 -3.31 -12.34
N LEU A 43 1.36 -2.24 -11.76
CA LEU A 43 2.05 -1.37 -10.82
C LEU A 43 2.66 -2.14 -9.65
N ALA A 44 1.90 -3.07 -9.06
CA ALA A 44 2.36 -3.92 -7.95
C ALA A 44 3.63 -4.71 -8.29
N VAL A 45 3.70 -5.29 -9.50
CA VAL A 45 4.88 -6.02 -9.98
C VAL A 45 6.07 -5.07 -10.11
N THR A 46 5.85 -3.88 -10.68
CA THR A 46 6.93 -2.90 -10.85
C THR A 46 7.49 -2.40 -9.51
N ALA A 47 6.61 -2.14 -8.54
CA ALA A 47 6.99 -1.71 -7.20
C ALA A 47 7.75 -2.82 -6.46
N TRP A 48 7.29 -4.06 -6.57
CA TRP A 48 7.94 -5.21 -5.96
C TRP A 48 9.34 -5.48 -6.53
N ILE A 49 9.52 -5.42 -7.86
CA ILE A 49 10.85 -5.55 -8.48
C ILE A 49 11.78 -4.41 -8.06
N GLU A 50 11.27 -3.19 -7.92
CA GLU A 50 12.09 -2.06 -7.45
C GLU A 50 12.52 -2.24 -5.98
N ALA A 51 11.64 -2.78 -5.13
CA ALA A 51 11.97 -3.12 -3.75
C ALA A 51 13.04 -4.22 -3.67
N LEU A 52 12.94 -5.27 -4.49
CA LEU A 52 13.94 -6.33 -4.56
C LEU A 52 15.31 -5.82 -4.98
N VAL A 53 15.36 -4.93 -5.99
CA VAL A 53 16.64 -4.35 -6.43
C VAL A 53 17.26 -3.50 -5.32
N LYS A 54 16.45 -2.68 -4.63
CA LYS A 54 16.93 -1.90 -3.48
C LYS A 54 17.48 -2.79 -2.37
N ALA A 55 16.79 -3.89 -2.05
CA ALA A 55 17.26 -4.85 -1.06
C ALA A 55 18.57 -5.53 -1.50
N HIS A 56 18.67 -5.93 -2.77
CA HIS A 56 19.87 -6.53 -3.35
C HIS A 56 21.07 -5.58 -3.33
N GLU A 57 20.86 -4.29 -3.58
CA GLU A 57 21.91 -3.26 -3.50
C GLU A 57 22.31 -2.95 -2.04
N ALA A 58 21.38 -3.04 -1.10
CA ALA A 58 21.63 -2.78 0.32
C ALA A 58 22.37 -3.92 1.04
N LEU A 59 22.30 -5.14 0.50
CA LEU A 59 22.94 -6.32 1.09
C LEU A 59 24.35 -6.48 0.51
N PRO A 60 25.42 -6.20 1.30
CA PRO A 60 26.76 -6.48 0.83
C PRO A 60 26.95 -7.99 0.62
N PRO A 61 27.77 -8.41 -0.35
CA PRO A 61 28.12 -9.81 -0.51
C PRO A 61 28.63 -10.40 0.81
N PRO A 62 28.16 -11.59 1.25
CA PRO A 62 28.64 -12.20 2.48
C PRO A 62 30.16 -12.41 2.38
N GLY A 63 30.91 -11.71 3.22
CA GLY A 63 32.38 -11.66 3.20
C GLY A 63 32.97 -10.27 2.97
N ARG A 64 32.17 -9.31 2.48
CA ARG A 64 32.52 -7.89 2.46
C ARG A 64 31.67 -7.18 3.51
N ALA A 65 31.99 -7.37 4.78
CA ALA A 65 31.41 -6.53 5.82
C ALA A 65 31.83 -5.08 5.53
N LEU A 66 30.97 -4.33 4.83
CA LEU A 66 31.06 -2.89 4.79
C LEU A 66 30.91 -2.46 6.23
N ALA A 67 31.99 -1.91 6.78
CA ALA A 67 31.96 -1.19 8.03
C ALA A 67 30.72 -0.31 7.98
N ILE A 68 29.76 -0.64 8.83
CA ILE A 68 28.57 0.15 9.04
C ILE A 68 29.11 1.40 9.72
N SER A 69 29.62 2.34 8.91
CA SER A 69 29.91 3.67 9.35
C SER A 69 28.57 4.17 9.84
N LYS A 70 28.46 4.20 11.16
CA LYS A 70 27.47 4.87 11.97
C LYS A 70 27.45 6.33 11.53
N THR A 71 26.86 6.61 10.37
CA THR A 71 26.64 7.95 9.87
C THR A 71 25.45 8.48 10.65
N GLY A 72 25.75 9.46 11.50
CA GLY A 72 24.88 10.06 12.49
C GLY A 72 23.41 10.05 12.10
N GLY A 73 22.64 9.18 12.75
CA GLY A 73 21.29 9.57 13.10
C GLY A 73 21.45 10.80 13.97
N ASP A 74 21.02 11.94 13.40
CA ASP A 74 20.68 13.15 14.11
C ASP A 74 20.13 12.74 15.48
N GLU A 75 20.92 13.05 16.49
CA GLU A 75 20.56 12.94 17.90
C GLU A 75 19.33 13.82 18.06
N ILE A 76 18.15 13.20 17.97
CA ILE A 76 16.90 13.83 18.36
C ILE A 76 17.05 14.04 19.86
N GLU A 77 17.63 15.19 20.22
CA GLU A 77 17.62 15.73 21.57
C GLU A 77 16.18 15.58 22.09
N PRO A 78 15.97 14.81 23.17
CA PRO A 78 14.64 14.67 23.73
C PRO A 78 14.17 16.08 24.10
N ALA A 79 13.14 16.57 23.40
CA ALA A 79 12.53 17.84 23.73
C ALA A 79 12.07 17.76 25.19
N GLU A 80 12.81 18.41 26.09
CA GLU A 80 12.42 18.58 27.48
C GLU A 80 11.14 19.42 27.49
N ILE A 81 10.00 18.74 27.59
CA ILE A 81 8.72 19.40 27.84
C ILE A 81 8.76 19.89 29.29
N ARG A 82 9.20 21.14 29.48
CA ARG A 82 9.02 21.84 30.76
C ARG A 82 7.54 22.12 30.96
N LEU A 83 6.90 21.30 31.79
CA LEU A 83 5.59 21.58 32.37
C LEU A 83 5.67 22.90 33.16
N PRO A 84 4.78 23.87 32.93
CA PRO A 84 4.68 25.05 33.77
C PRO A 84 4.27 24.61 35.18
N GLU A 85 5.11 24.99 36.14
CA GLU A 85 4.94 24.71 37.55
C GLU A 85 3.60 25.28 38.03
N ALA A 86 2.75 24.38 38.54
CA ALA A 86 1.46 24.75 39.09
C ALA A 86 1.66 25.63 40.32
N GLY A 87 1.20 26.88 40.22
CA GLY A 87 0.74 27.63 41.37
C GLY A 87 1.48 28.92 41.67
N ARG A 88 1.01 30.02 41.09
CA ARG A 88 0.68 31.20 41.89
C ARG A 88 -0.67 31.75 41.44
N ARG A 89 -1.66 31.58 42.32
CA ARG A 89 -2.92 32.29 42.28
C ARG A 89 -2.60 33.78 42.42
N THR A 90 -2.90 34.57 41.40
CA THR A 90 -3.12 36.00 41.58
C THR A 90 -4.51 36.30 41.06
N THR A 91 -5.39 36.57 42.02
CA THR A 91 -6.75 37.03 41.86
C THR A 91 -6.78 38.29 40.99
N GLN A 92 -7.54 38.28 39.90
CA GLN A 92 -8.13 39.51 39.39
C GLN A 92 -9.54 39.25 38.85
N PRO A 93 -10.57 39.95 39.37
CA PRO A 93 -11.96 39.82 38.91
C PRO A 93 -12.22 40.79 37.75
N GLY A 94 -12.94 40.35 36.71
CA GLY A 94 -13.37 41.27 35.67
C GLY A 94 -13.96 40.64 34.42
N THR A 95 -15.28 40.45 34.45
CA THR A 95 -16.22 40.50 33.31
C THR A 95 -16.08 39.50 32.14
N ALA A 96 -16.94 38.48 32.23
CA ALA A 96 -17.94 38.08 31.24
C ALA A 96 -17.50 37.79 29.78
N ARG A 97 -17.51 36.50 29.44
CA ARG A 97 -18.41 35.96 28.39
C ARG A 97 -18.38 34.43 28.39
N ARG A 98 -19.51 33.82 28.79
CA ARG A 98 -19.80 32.40 28.55
C ARG A 98 -20.20 32.21 27.08
N PRO A 99 -19.72 31.13 26.45
CA PRO A 99 -20.58 30.34 25.58
C PRO A 99 -20.98 29.05 26.31
N ILE A 100 -22.28 28.84 26.35
CA ILE A 100 -22.97 27.65 26.84
C ILE A 100 -22.70 26.54 25.82
N HIS A 101 -22.08 25.43 26.24
CA HIS A 101 -22.12 24.19 25.48
C HIS A 101 -23.34 23.39 25.96
N PRO A 102 -24.35 23.14 25.09
CA PRO A 102 -25.41 22.20 25.41
C PRO A 102 -24.88 20.77 25.28
N LEU A 103 -24.99 20.04 26.38
CA LEU A 103 -24.99 18.58 26.41
C LEU A 103 -26.36 18.13 25.90
N GLU A 104 -26.44 17.59 24.68
CA GLU A 104 -27.63 16.88 24.21
C GLU A 104 -27.28 15.42 23.94
N THR A 105 -27.58 14.64 24.97
CA THR A 105 -28.07 13.27 24.89
C THR A 105 -29.25 13.21 23.93
N GLY A 106 -29.22 12.32 22.93
CA GLY A 106 -30.33 12.14 22.00
C GLY A 106 -30.27 10.81 21.27
N PHE A 107 -30.81 9.76 21.88
CA PHE A 107 -31.37 8.62 21.14
C PHE A 107 -32.59 9.10 20.34
N SER A 108 -32.65 8.83 19.03
CA SER A 108 -33.90 8.47 18.35
C SER A 108 -33.71 8.05 16.88
N THR A 109 -33.84 6.75 16.71
CA THR A 109 -34.62 5.99 15.71
C THR A 109 -35.45 6.75 14.66
N ALA A 110 -35.21 6.45 13.38
CA ALA A 110 -36.19 6.27 12.28
C ALA A 110 -35.40 5.91 11.00
N ALA A 111 -35.48 4.69 10.46
CA ALA A 111 -36.54 4.13 9.60
C ALA A 111 -36.59 4.74 8.17
N ALA A 112 -36.66 3.83 7.18
CA ALA A 112 -36.85 4.03 5.73
C ALA A 112 -35.63 4.55 4.94
N SER A 113 -35.17 3.98 3.81
CA SER A 113 -35.69 2.93 2.93
C SER A 113 -34.50 2.32 2.16
N GLN A 114 -34.29 1.00 2.26
CA GLN A 114 -33.42 0.30 1.31
C GLN A 114 -34.28 -0.17 0.14
N SER A 115 -34.23 0.56 -0.97
CA SER A 115 -34.66 0.08 -2.27
C SER A 115 -33.53 -0.74 -2.86
N THR A 116 -33.70 -2.06 -2.96
CA THR A 116 -32.89 -2.92 -3.83
C THR A 116 -33.81 -3.60 -4.84
N PRO A 117 -33.49 -3.57 -6.14
CA PRO A 117 -34.30 -4.24 -7.14
C PRO A 117 -34.03 -5.74 -7.16
N SER A 118 -35.12 -6.49 -7.10
CA SER A 118 -35.23 -7.90 -7.46
C SER A 118 -34.74 -8.12 -8.89
N VAL A 119 -33.76 -9.01 -9.07
CA VAL A 119 -33.56 -9.69 -10.36
C VAL A 119 -33.75 -11.18 -10.13
N THR A 120 -34.75 -11.67 -10.83
CA THR A 120 -35.31 -13.00 -10.83
C THR A 120 -34.35 -14.05 -11.39
N SER A 121 -34.39 -15.21 -10.74
CA SER A 121 -33.98 -16.51 -11.26
C SER A 121 -34.49 -16.74 -12.69
N SER A 122 -33.65 -17.27 -13.58
CA SER A 122 -34.15 -18.07 -14.68
C SER A 122 -33.26 -19.28 -14.93
N LYS A 123 -33.92 -20.42 -14.85
CA LYS A 123 -33.48 -21.80 -14.97
C LYS A 123 -33.71 -22.18 -16.44
N GLY A 124 -32.66 -22.57 -17.14
CA GLY A 124 -32.77 -23.04 -18.53
C GLY A 124 -31.69 -24.07 -18.82
N GLY A 125 -32.05 -25.35 -18.69
CA GLY A 125 -31.25 -26.43 -19.23
C GLY A 125 -31.36 -26.48 -20.76
N SER A 126 -30.31 -26.91 -21.43
CA SER A 126 -30.45 -27.50 -22.76
C SER A 126 -29.33 -28.51 -23.03
N THR A 127 -29.81 -29.73 -23.24
CA THR A 127 -29.22 -30.95 -23.77
C THR A 127 -28.28 -30.78 -24.96
N HIS A 128 -27.11 -31.40 -24.92
CA HIS A 128 -26.40 -31.85 -26.12
C HIS A 128 -26.61 -33.36 -26.28
N GLY A 129 -27.39 -33.74 -27.31
CA GLY A 129 -27.53 -35.13 -27.74
C GLY A 129 -26.30 -35.61 -28.54
N PRO A 130 -26.16 -36.94 -28.75
CA PRO A 130 -25.05 -37.52 -29.48
C PRO A 130 -25.22 -37.34 -31.00
N ARG A 131 -24.10 -37.23 -31.72
CA ARG A 131 -24.03 -37.12 -33.18
C ARG A 131 -23.58 -38.45 -33.78
N PRO A 132 -24.34 -39.05 -34.72
CA PRO A 132 -23.84 -40.07 -35.62
C PRO A 132 -23.63 -39.53 -37.04
N LEU A 133 -22.57 -39.99 -37.71
CA LEU A 133 -22.52 -40.54 -39.08
C LEU A 133 -21.08 -41.00 -39.34
#